data_AF-A0A943AKN6-F1
#
_entry.id   AF-A0A943AKN6-F1
#
_cell.length_a   1.000
_cell.length_b   1.000
_cell.length_c   1.000
_cell.angle_alpha   90.00
_cell.angle_beta   90.00
_cell.angle_gamma   90.00
#
_symmetry.space_group_name_H-M   'P 1'
#
loop_
_entity.id
_entity.type
_entity.pdbx_description
1 polymer ?
#
loop_
_entity_poly.entity_id
_entity_poly.type
_entity_poly.pdbx_seq_one_letter_code
_entity_poly.pdbx_strand_id
1 'polypeptide(L)'
;MSITLLLGHGSWLIAGYNTASKEEKAKYNEKKLCRVMGIGMTIITLLILIAELFEKVLPSNFTVVMIIIIIIDVTAIEIASNTICKR
;
A
#
# COMPACT_ATOMS: atom_id res chain seq x y z
N MET A 1 1.83 -7.50 -8.53
CA MET A 1 2.78 -7.09 -7.46
C MET A 1 2.22 -7.27 -6.06
N SER A 2 0.95 -6.95 -5.80
CA SER A 2 0.35 -7.08 -4.47
C SER A 2 0.37 -8.51 -3.90
N ILE A 3 0.19 -9.54 -4.74
CA ILE A 3 0.22 -10.95 -4.29
C ILE A 3 1.58 -11.33 -3.67
N THR A 4 2.70 -10.97 -4.30
CA THR A 4 4.04 -11.30 -3.78
C THR A 4 4.35 -10.56 -2.48
N LEU A 5 3.81 -9.34 -2.31
CA LEU A 5 3.88 -8.57 -1.08
C LEU A 5 3.01 -9.19 0.04
N LEU A 6 1.77 -9.60 -0.27
CA LEU A 6 0.88 -10.26 0.70
C LEU A 6 1.46 -11.59 1.22
N LEU A 7 2.16 -12.34 0.36
CA LEU A 7 2.88 -13.55 0.76
C LEU A 7 4.11 -13.25 1.63
N GLY A 8 4.51 -11.99 1.78
CA GLY A 8 5.63 -11.57 2.62
C GLY A 8 6.98 -11.64 1.92
N HIS A 9 7.00 -11.87 0.60
CA HIS A 9 8.24 -12.04 -0.17
C HIS A 9 8.63 -10.81 -0.99
N GLY A 10 7.69 -9.90 -1.30
CA GLY A 10 7.88 -8.77 -2.21
C GLY A 10 8.71 -7.58 -1.70
N SER A 11 9.57 -7.72 -0.68
CA SER A 11 10.23 -6.59 -0.01
C SER A 11 11.11 -5.74 -0.93
N TRP A 12 11.66 -6.35 -1.99
CA TRP A 12 12.47 -5.68 -3.02
C TRP A 12 11.69 -4.62 -3.81
N LEU A 13 10.36 -4.67 -3.78
CA LEU A 13 9.47 -3.69 -4.43
C LEU A 13 9.25 -2.43 -3.59
N ILE A 14 9.61 -2.48 -2.31
CA ILE A 14 9.42 -1.37 -1.39
C ILE A 14 10.67 -0.49 -1.49
N ALA A 15 10.66 0.51 -2.37
CA ALA A 15 11.85 1.30 -2.72
C ALA A 15 12.61 1.82 -1.49
N GLY A 16 11.92 2.47 -0.53
CA GLY A 16 12.55 3.00 0.68
C GLY A 16 13.12 1.93 1.62
N TYR A 17 12.55 0.71 1.63
CA TYR A 17 13.16 -0.41 2.35
C TYR A 17 14.33 -0.99 1.55
N ASN A 18 14.18 -1.19 0.24
CA ASN A 18 15.17 -1.83 -0.62
C ASN A 18 16.48 -1.03 -0.73
N THR A 19 16.41 0.30 -0.75
CA THR A 19 17.57 1.20 -0.79
C THR A 19 18.18 1.49 0.59
N ALA A 20 17.50 1.11 1.68
CA ALA A 20 18.02 1.30 3.03
C ALA A 20 19.26 0.42 3.30
N SER A 21 20.12 0.90 4.20
CA SER A 21 21.27 0.13 4.67
C SER A 21 20.84 -1.14 5.42
N LYS A 22 21.77 -2.07 5.64
CA LYS A 22 21.46 -3.31 6.38
C LYS A 22 21.02 -3.02 7.81
N GLU A 23 21.63 -2.02 8.44
CA GLU A 23 21.30 -1.57 9.79
C GLU A 23 19.87 -1.02 9.86
N GLU A 24 19.47 -0.22 8.86
CA GLU A 24 18.11 0.32 8.81
C GLU A 24 17.07 -0.74 8.49
N LYS A 25 17.34 -1.65 7.54
CA LYS A 25 16.46 -2.80 7.26
C LYS A 25 16.20 -3.65 8.50
N ALA A 26 17.23 -3.85 9.34
CA ALA A 26 17.12 -4.66 10.55
C ALA A 26 16.13 -4.09 11.59
N LYS A 27 15.82 -2.79 11.54
CA LYS A 27 14.81 -2.15 12.41
C LYS A 27 13.38 -2.51 12.05
N TYR A 28 13.15 -3.17 10.92
CA TYR A 28 11.81 -3.54 10.47
C TYR A 28 11.58 -5.06 10.53
N ASN A 29 10.31 -5.43 10.68
CA ASN A 29 9.82 -6.75 10.40
C ASN A 29 9.41 -6.82 8.93
N GLU A 30 10.29 -7.38 8.10
CA GLU A 30 10.11 -7.46 6.64
C GLU A 30 8.78 -8.10 6.23
N LYS A 31 8.38 -9.20 6.87
CA LYS A 31 7.12 -9.89 6.52
C LYS A 31 5.90 -9.03 6.84
N LYS A 32 5.89 -8.33 7.98
CA LYS A 32 4.80 -7.40 8.32
C LYS A 32 4.77 -6.22 7.34
N LEU A 33 5.94 -5.65 7.04
CA LEU A 33 6.07 -4.53 6.10
C LEU A 33 5.55 -4.89 4.70
N CYS A 34 5.94 -6.05 4.17
CA CYS A 34 5.42 -6.60 2.92
C CYS A 34 3.90 -6.75 2.94
N ARG A 35 3.33 -7.30 4.02
CA ARG A 35 1.88 -7.49 4.14
C ARG A 35 1.13 -6.16 4.21
N VAL A 36 1.60 -5.18 4.98
CA VAL A 36 0.99 -3.84 5.07
C VAL A 36 0.99 -3.17 3.70
N MET A 37 2.13 -3.16 3.02
CA MET A 37 2.24 -2.61 1.66
C MET A 37 1.33 -3.36 0.66
N GLY A 38 1.28 -4.69 0.76
CA GLY A 38 0.44 -5.53 -0.11
C GLY A 38 -1.06 -5.30 0.10
N ILE A 39 -1.51 -5.11 1.35
CA ILE A 39 -2.92 -4.83 1.67
C ILE A 39 -3.32 -3.48 1.09
N GLY A 40 -2.57 -2.42 1.39
CA GLY A 40 -2.89 -1.08 0.89
C GLY A 40 -2.86 -1.00 -0.64
N MET A 41 -1.84 -1.57 -1.29
CA MET A 41 -1.82 -1.66 -2.76
C MET A 41 -3.02 -2.43 -3.34
N THR A 42 -3.51 -3.46 -2.65
CA THR A 42 -4.71 -4.21 -3.08
C THR A 42 -5.96 -3.33 -2.99
N ILE A 43 -6.11 -2.55 -1.91
CA ILE A 43 -7.21 -1.59 -1.75
C ILE A 43 -7.19 -0.55 -2.88
N ILE A 44 -6.05 0.09 -3.13
CA ILE A 44 -5.90 1.06 -4.23
C ILE A 44 -6.24 0.43 -5.58
N THR A 45 -5.76 -0.79 -5.84
CA THR A 45 -6.04 -1.50 -7.11
C THR A 45 -7.54 -1.75 -7.28
N LEU A 46 -8.24 -2.18 -6.22
CA LEU A 46 -9.68 -2.42 -6.27
C LEU A 46 -10.47 -1.13 -6.46
N LEU A 47 -10.08 -0.03 -5.79
CA LEU A 47 -10.72 1.28 -5.96
C LEU A 47 -10.60 1.76 -7.41
N ILE A 48 -9.40 1.70 -8.00
CA ILE A 48 -9.18 2.10 -9.39
C ILE A 48 -9.98 1.21 -10.35
N LEU A 49 -9.98 -0.11 -10.14
CA LEU A 49 -10.75 -1.04 -10.95
C LEU A 49 -12.26 -0.74 -10.93
N ILE A 50 -12.81 -0.42 -9.75
CA ILE A 50 -14.22 -0.01 -9.62
C ILE A 50 -14.46 1.32 -10.33
N ALA A 51 -13.53 2.28 -10.24
CA ALA A 51 -13.62 3.55 -10.96
C ALA A 51 -13.76 3.34 -12.47
N GLU A 52 -12.88 2.51 -13.03
CA GLU A 52 -12.82 2.23 -14.45
C GLU A 52 -14.04 1.42 -14.93
N LEU A 53 -14.45 0.40 -14.17
CA LEU A 53 -15.56 -0.47 -14.55
C LEU A 53 -16.91 0.29 -14.56
N PHE A 54 -17.07 1.25 -13.66
CA PHE A 54 -18.33 1.99 -13.48
C PHE A 54 -18.23 3.47 -13.88
N GLU A 55 -17.20 3.88 -14.63
CA GLU A 55 -16.96 5.28 -15.02
C GLU A 55 -18.21 5.96 -15.60
N LYS A 56 -18.98 5.24 -16.43
CA LYS A 56 -20.19 5.76 -17.09
C LYS A 56 -21.41 5.88 -16.18
N VAL A 57 -21.37 5.23 -15.02
CA VAL A 57 -22.49 5.16 -14.05
C VAL A 57 -22.20 6.03 -12.83
N LEU A 58 -20.93 6.13 -12.42
CA LEU A 58 -20.52 6.87 -11.24
C LEU A 58 -20.54 8.38 -11.51
N PRO A 59 -21.16 9.17 -10.62
CA PRO A 59 -21.17 10.63 -10.75
C PRO A 59 -19.76 11.20 -10.51
N SER A 60 -19.44 12.32 -11.17
CA SER A 60 -18.11 12.97 -11.08
C SER A 60 -17.67 13.29 -9.64
N ASN A 61 -18.61 13.61 -8.74
CA ASN A 61 -18.33 13.83 -7.31
C ASN A 61 -17.75 12.58 -6.62
N PHE A 62 -18.04 11.37 -7.12
CA PHE A 62 -17.52 10.12 -6.58
C PHE A 62 -16.01 9.97 -6.81
N THR A 63 -15.49 10.52 -7.91
CA THR A 63 -14.05 10.53 -8.20
C THR A 63 -13.28 11.28 -7.11
N VAL A 64 -13.81 12.41 -6.63
CA VAL A 64 -13.18 13.19 -5.54
C VAL A 64 -13.14 12.38 -4.24
N VAL A 65 -14.22 11.67 -3.91
CA VAL A 65 -14.27 10.80 -2.73
C VAL A 65 -13.24 9.68 -2.83
N MET A 66 -13.11 9.05 -4.00
CA MET A 66 -12.11 7.99 -4.22
C MET A 66 -10.68 8.48 -4.05
N ILE A 67 -10.37 9.69 -4.54
CA ILE A 67 -9.05 10.31 -4.34
C ILE A 67 -8.78 10.50 -2.84
N ILE A 68 -9.76 11.00 -2.07
CA ILE A 68 -9.63 11.17 -0.63
C ILE A 68 -9.36 9.83 0.06
N ILE A 69 -10.07 8.77 -0.31
CA ILE A 69 -9.86 7.43 0.25
C ILE A 69 -8.45 6.92 -0.06
N ILE A 70 -7.95 7.10 -1.28
CA ILE A 70 -6.58 6.70 -1.66
C ILE A 70 -5.55 7.44 -0.81
N ILE A 71 -5.72 8.75 -0.59
CA ILE A 71 -4.80 9.54 0.26
C ILE A 71 -4.80 9.00 1.70
N ILE A 72 -5.98 8.68 2.25
CA ILE A 72 -6.10 8.10 3.59
C ILE A 72 -5.40 6.75 3.66
N ASP A 73 -5.59 5.87 2.66
CA ASP A 73 -4.95 4.56 2.61
C ASP A 73 -3.42 4.68 2.54
N VAL A 74 -2.89 5.55 1.66
CA VAL A 74 -1.44 5.82 1.58
C VAL A 74 -0.90 6.32 2.91
N THR A 75 -1.57 7.27 3.55
CA THR A 75 -1.17 7.80 4.86
C THR A 75 -1.18 6.70 5.93
N ALA A 76 -2.20 5.83 5.91
CA ALA A 76 -2.31 4.71 6.84
C ALA A 76 -1.18 3.68 6.63
N ILE A 77 -0.82 3.38 5.38
CA ILE A 77 0.30 2.49 5.03
C ILE A 77 1.60 3.05 5.59
N GLU A 78 1.87 4.34 5.41
CA GLU A 78 3.09 4.99 5.91
C GLU A 78 3.17 4.95 7.45
N ILE A 79 2.07 5.30 8.13
CA ILE A 79 1.98 5.25 9.60
C ILE A 79 2.18 3.82 10.08
N ALA A 80 1.47 2.84 9.51
CA ALA A 80 1.58 1.43 9.89
C ALA A 80 2.98 0.87 9.62
N SER A 81 3.62 1.27 8.54
CA SER A 81 5.01 0.90 8.23
C SER A 81 5.98 1.41 9.28
N ASN A 82 5.78 2.65 9.75
CA ASN A 82 6.67 3.29 10.72
C ASN A 82 6.38 2.93 12.18
N THR A 83 5.18 2.46 12.51
CA THR A 83 4.75 2.18 13.89
C THR A 83 4.61 0.68 14.17
N ILE A 84 3.94 -0.07 13.30
CA ILE A 84 3.60 -1.49 13.50
C ILE A 84 4.67 -2.41 12.91
N CYS A 85 5.31 -1.98 11.81
CA CYS A 85 6.30 -2.79 11.11
C CYS A 85 7.72 -2.56 11.61
N LYS A 86 7.99 -1.51 12.39
CA LYS A 86 9.24 -1.41 13.16
C LYS A 86 9.27 -2.45 14.28
N ARG A 87 10.47 -2.94 14.58
CA ARG A 87 10.74 -3.88 15.68
C ARG A 87 10.77 -3.17 17.02
#